data_AF-A0A8R2NWA2-F1
#
_entry.id   AF-A0A8R2NWA2-F1
#
_cell.length_a   1.000
_cell.length_b   1.000
_cell.length_c   1.000
_cell.angle_alpha   90.00
_cell.angle_beta   90.00
_cell.angle_gamma   90.00
#
_symmetry.space_group_name_H-M   'P 1'
#
loop_
_entity.id
_entity.type
_entity.pdbx_description
1 polymer ?
#
loop_
_entity_poly.entity_id
_entity_poly.type
_entity_poly.pdbx_seq_one_letter_code
_entity_poly.pdbx_strand_id
1 'polypeptide(L)'
;MSVTLAENIANQIQQLFSSELKENYFIKDHSRQPKGKIYCKYYNTMRTLKTSGLILKHTEKNELINKTKNSSFSRWTTNNYEPEEDIQLILNQIKHDNCSLPELERHWSSTVNHRLNDIQKATTTQEIIKEWKSYEIPMGYKLVCNICILN
;
A
#
# COMPACT_ATOMS: atom_id res chain seq x y z
N MET A 1 10.57 3.18 15.92
CA MET A 1 10.42 4.65 16.02
C MET A 1 11.21 5.11 17.23
N SER A 2 12.09 6.10 17.10
CA SER A 2 12.82 6.64 18.25
C SER A 2 11.94 7.56 19.10
N VAL A 3 12.28 7.71 20.38
CA VAL A 3 11.63 8.65 21.32
C VAL A 3 11.71 10.08 20.78
N THR A 4 12.88 10.50 20.32
CA THR A 4 13.11 11.83 19.74
C THR A 4 12.23 12.10 18.52
N LEU A 5 12.06 11.10 17.65
CA LEU A 5 11.19 11.24 16.47
C LEU A 5 9.73 11.41 16.88
N ALA A 6 9.25 10.60 17.83
CA ALA A 6 7.88 10.69 18.32
C ALA A 6 7.60 12.05 18.99
N GLU A 7 8.57 12.56 19.75
CA GLU A 7 8.51 13.88 20.38
C GLU A 7 8.44 15.01 19.35
N ASN A 8 9.27 14.96 18.30
CA ASN A 8 9.28 15.95 17.24
C ASN A 8 7.93 15.99 16.50
N ILE A 9 7.35 14.83 16.19
CA ILE A 9 6.04 14.77 15.53
C ILE A 9 4.95 15.35 16.44
N ALA A 10 4.97 15.03 17.75
CA ALA A 10 4.00 15.59 18.70
C ALA A 10 4.12 17.13 18.82
N ASN A 11 5.34 17.65 18.83
CA ASN A 11 5.57 19.10 18.81
C ASN A 11 5.00 19.74 17.53
N GLN A 12 5.23 19.15 16.36
CA GLN A 12 4.69 19.66 15.10
C GLN A 12 3.16 19.67 15.07
N ILE A 13 2.52 18.61 15.61
CA ILE A 13 1.06 18.56 15.70
C ILE A 13 0.52 19.67 16.59
N GLN A 14 1.11 19.89 17.77
CA GLN A 14 0.69 20.99 18.64
C GLN A 14 0.91 22.37 17.99
N GLN A 15 1.98 22.54 17.22
CA GLN A 15 2.23 23.77 16.46
C GLN A 15 1.18 24.02 15.37
N LEU A 16 0.72 22.97 14.69
CA LEU A 16 -0.31 23.05 13.65
C LEU A 16 -1.73 23.17 14.24
N PHE A 17 -1.97 22.55 15.39
CA PHE A 17 -3.26 22.48 16.05
C PHE A 17 -3.12 22.96 17.49
N SER A 18 -3.20 24.27 17.70
CA SER A 18 -2.97 24.89 19.02
C SER A 18 -3.97 24.48 20.10
N SER A 19 -5.16 24.00 19.72
CA SER A 19 -6.16 23.44 20.64
C SER A 19 -5.83 22.04 21.15
N GLU A 20 -4.92 21.34 20.49
CA GLU A 20 -4.53 19.97 20.83
C GLU A 20 -3.38 19.96 21.85
N LEU A 21 -3.47 19.05 22.82
CA LEU A 21 -2.44 18.86 23.82
C LEU A 21 -1.38 17.88 23.32
N LYS A 22 -0.10 18.27 23.39
CA LYS A 22 1.04 17.41 23.00
C LYS A 22 0.99 16.06 23.70
N GLU A 23 0.57 16.03 24.97
CA GLU A 23 0.49 14.83 25.81
C GLU A 23 -0.46 13.76 25.23
N ASN A 24 -1.45 14.16 24.42
CA ASN A 24 -2.31 13.20 23.71
C ASN A 24 -1.52 12.33 22.73
N TYR A 25 -0.44 12.88 22.17
CA TYR A 25 0.32 12.27 21.09
C TYR A 25 1.60 11.63 21.58
N PHE A 26 2.29 12.26 22.52
CA PHE A 26 3.52 11.75 23.10
C PHE A 26 3.79 12.27 24.51
N ILE A 27 4.10 11.35 25.43
CA ILE A 27 4.58 11.64 26.78
C ILE A 27 5.88 10.86 26.97
N LYS A 28 6.96 11.60 27.22
CA LYS A 28 8.25 11.03 27.61
C LYS A 28 8.24 10.78 29.11
N ASP A 29 8.13 9.51 29.49
CA ASP A 29 8.35 9.08 30.87
C ASP A 29 9.81 8.64 31.01
N HIS A 30 10.51 9.17 32.02
CA HIS A 30 11.91 8.81 32.27
C HIS A 30 12.06 7.46 32.99
N SER A 31 11.00 7.00 33.66
CA SER A 31 11.01 5.76 34.46
C SER A 31 10.23 4.63 33.79
N ARG A 32 9.29 4.94 32.90
CA ARG A 32 8.42 3.98 32.23
C ARG A 32 8.53 4.09 30.72
N GLN A 33 7.88 3.15 30.02
CA GLN A 33 7.79 3.21 28.56
C GLN A 33 7.06 4.49 28.12
N PRO A 34 7.52 5.13 27.03
CA PRO A 34 6.86 6.30 26.47
C PRO A 34 5.39 6.01 26.14
N LYS A 35 4.53 7.01 26.36
CA LYS A 35 3.09 6.91 26.15
C LYS A 35 2.64 7.87 25.05
N GLY A 36 1.37 7.78 24.67
CA GLY A 36 0.73 8.67 23.70
C GLY A 36 0.32 7.96 22.41
N LYS A 37 -0.66 8.53 21.72
CA LYS A 37 -1.31 7.91 20.55
C LYS A 37 -0.31 7.52 19.47
N ILE A 38 0.68 8.36 19.16
CA ILE A 38 1.62 8.13 18.07
C ILE A 38 2.55 6.98 18.39
N TYR A 39 3.16 7.02 19.58
CA TYR A 39 4.08 5.98 20.03
C TYR A 39 3.39 4.63 20.12
N CYS A 40 2.25 4.57 20.81
CA CYS A 40 1.47 3.35 20.93
C CYS A 40 1.00 2.83 19.56
N LYS A 41 0.47 3.69 18.68
CA LYS A 41 0.02 3.29 17.34
C LYS A 41 1.15 2.67 16.54
N TYR A 42 2.33 3.27 16.50
CA TYR A 42 3.47 2.72 15.75
C TYR A 42 3.82 1.30 16.22
N TYR A 43 4.00 1.10 17.54
CA TYR A 43 4.42 -0.20 18.05
C TYR A 43 3.30 -1.25 17.99
N ASN A 44 2.04 -0.84 18.14
CA ASN A 44 0.89 -1.72 17.94
C ASN A 44 0.79 -2.16 16.48
N THR A 45 0.86 -1.22 15.52
CA THR A 45 0.89 -1.54 14.10
C THR A 45 2.07 -2.45 13.75
N MET A 46 3.27 -2.13 14.23
CA MET A 46 4.45 -2.96 14.01
C MET A 46 4.29 -4.38 14.58
N ARG A 47 3.63 -4.51 15.74
CA ARG A 47 3.29 -5.82 16.32
C ARG A 47 2.32 -6.56 15.41
N THR A 48 1.23 -5.92 14.99
CA THR A 48 0.23 -6.51 14.08
C THR A 48 0.88 -7.01 12.79
N LEU A 49 1.73 -6.20 12.17
CA LEU A 49 2.43 -6.57 10.93
C LEU A 49 3.40 -7.75 11.13
N LYS A 50 4.04 -7.84 12.29
CA LYS A 50 4.88 -9.00 12.65
C LYS A 50 4.06 -10.26 12.91
N THR A 51 2.91 -10.14 13.55
CA THR A 51 2.03 -11.27 13.83
C THR A 51 1.32 -11.77 12.58
N SER A 52 1.03 -10.89 11.61
CA SER A 52 0.40 -11.25 10.34
C SER A 52 1.38 -11.79 9.30
N GLY A 53 2.68 -11.87 9.62
CA GLY A 53 3.72 -12.35 8.69
C GLY A 53 4.13 -11.35 7.60
N LEU A 54 3.57 -10.14 7.58
CA LEU A 54 3.91 -9.11 6.59
C LEU A 54 5.29 -8.48 6.84
N ILE A 55 5.76 -8.50 8.10
CA ILE A 55 7.09 -8.07 8.49
C ILE A 55 7.76 -9.20 9.26
N LEU A 56 8.95 -9.59 8.81
CA LEU A 56 9.76 -10.62 9.48
C LEU A 56 10.14 -10.19 10.91
N LYS A 57 10.10 -11.14 11.83
CA LYS A 57 10.69 -10.91 13.15
C LYS A 57 12.20 -10.76 13.00
N HIS A 58 12.82 -9.96 13.87
CA HIS A 58 14.25 -9.65 13.75
C HIS A 58 15.14 -10.91 13.81
N THR A 59 14.66 -11.97 14.48
CA THR A 59 15.28 -13.29 14.55
C THR A 59 15.22 -14.04 13.22
N GLU A 60 14.10 -13.96 12.50
CA GLU A 60 13.90 -14.59 11.18
C GLU A 60 14.56 -13.80 10.05
N LYS A 61 14.82 -12.50 10.29
CA LYS A 61 15.39 -11.59 9.29
C LYS A 61 16.79 -12.03 8.84
N ASN A 62 17.64 -12.53 9.75
CA ASN A 62 18.99 -12.97 9.40
C ASN A 62 19.00 -14.32 8.66
N GLU A 63 18.07 -15.22 8.97
CA GLU A 63 17.91 -16.49 8.25
C GLU A 63 17.30 -16.28 6.87
N LEU A 64 16.35 -15.35 6.73
CA LEU A 64 15.78 -15.02 5.43
C LEU A 64 16.76 -14.22 4.58
N ILE A 65 17.51 -13.23 5.09
CA ILE A 65 18.50 -12.47 4.29
C ILE A 65 19.50 -13.39 3.56
N ASN A 66 19.86 -14.53 4.15
CA ASN A 66 20.72 -15.54 3.51
C ASN A 66 19.98 -16.40 2.47
N LYS A 67 18.67 -16.61 2.58
CA LYS A 67 17.81 -17.25 1.56
C LYS A 67 17.31 -16.28 0.47
N THR A 68 17.14 -15.01 0.80
CA THR A 68 16.50 -13.94 0.00
C THR A 68 17.48 -13.21 -0.91
N LYS A 69 18.78 -13.54 -0.88
CA LYS A 69 19.68 -13.20 -2.01
C LYS A 69 19.17 -13.75 -3.36
N ASN A 70 18.25 -14.72 -3.32
CA ASN A 70 17.60 -15.30 -4.51
C ASN A 70 16.09 -14.97 -4.65
N SER A 71 15.49 -14.21 -3.74
CA SER A 71 14.07 -13.81 -3.87
C SER A 71 13.95 -12.31 -3.72
N SER A 72 14.44 -11.63 -4.75
CA SER A 72 14.13 -10.24 -4.97
C SER A 72 12.62 -10.01 -4.88
N PHE A 73 12.23 -8.90 -4.26
CA PHE A 73 10.92 -8.25 -4.38
C PHE A 73 10.66 -7.77 -5.82
N SER A 74 11.13 -8.52 -6.83
CA SER A 74 11.25 -8.12 -8.24
C SER A 74 10.33 -8.90 -9.17
N ARG A 75 9.31 -9.61 -8.66
CA ARG A 75 8.36 -10.25 -9.60
C ARG A 75 7.74 -9.20 -10.52
N TRP A 76 7.57 -7.96 -10.07
CA TRP A 76 6.97 -6.90 -10.90
C TRP A 76 7.95 -6.16 -11.82
N THR A 77 9.25 -6.14 -11.54
CA THR A 77 10.23 -5.41 -12.39
C THR A 77 10.84 -6.29 -13.48
N THR A 78 10.56 -7.59 -13.47
CA THR A 78 11.19 -8.58 -14.36
C THR A 78 10.16 -9.57 -14.92
N ASN A 79 8.88 -9.22 -14.93
CA ASN A 79 7.93 -9.97 -15.74
C ASN A 79 8.13 -9.57 -17.20
N ASN A 80 8.61 -10.53 -18.01
CA ASN A 80 8.39 -10.45 -19.44
C ASN A 80 6.88 -10.32 -19.64
N TYR A 81 6.44 -9.26 -20.32
CA TYR A 81 5.02 -9.04 -20.58
C TYR A 81 4.44 -10.24 -21.31
N GLU A 82 3.54 -10.98 -20.65
CA GLU A 82 2.72 -12.01 -21.26
C GLU A 82 1.27 -11.49 -21.32
N PRO A 83 0.72 -11.28 -22.54
CA PRO A 83 -0.64 -10.80 -22.69
C PRO A 83 -1.64 -11.83 -22.17
N GLU A 84 -2.65 -11.38 -21.45
CA GLU A 84 -3.75 -12.23 -21.00
C GLU A 84 -4.65 -12.67 -22.17
N GLU A 85 -5.30 -13.82 -22.03
CA GLU A 85 -6.29 -14.31 -23.00
C GLU A 85 -7.48 -13.35 -23.10
N ASP A 86 -7.99 -13.16 -24.32
CA ASP A 86 -9.16 -12.32 -24.64
C ASP A 86 -9.10 -10.86 -24.13
N ILE A 87 -7.89 -10.34 -23.92
CA ILE A 87 -7.66 -9.01 -23.35
C ILE A 87 -8.44 -7.91 -24.07
N GLN A 88 -8.49 -7.94 -25.40
CA GLN A 88 -9.18 -6.90 -26.19
C GLN A 88 -10.69 -6.89 -25.94
N LEU A 89 -11.31 -8.06 -25.75
CA LEU A 89 -12.73 -8.17 -25.45
C LEU A 89 -13.01 -7.58 -24.06
N ILE A 90 -12.20 -7.95 -23.06
CA ILE A 90 -12.35 -7.49 -21.68
C ILE A 90 -12.09 -5.98 -21.57
N LEU A 91 -11.11 -5.44 -22.30
CA LEU A 91 -10.84 -4.00 -22.34
C LEU A 91 -12.01 -3.22 -22.94
N ASN A 92 -12.61 -3.74 -24.01
CA ASN A 92 -13.80 -3.11 -24.60
C ASN A 92 -14.96 -3.10 -23.60
N GLN A 93 -15.17 -4.19 -22.86
CA GLN A 93 -16.19 -4.26 -21.81
C GLN A 93 -15.93 -3.24 -20.69
N ILE A 94 -14.68 -3.12 -20.23
CA ILE A 94 -14.32 -2.15 -19.16
C ILE A 94 -14.50 -0.70 -19.63
N LYS A 95 -14.16 -0.39 -20.88
CA LYS A 95 -14.14 0.99 -21.40
C LYS A 95 -15.48 1.48 -21.93
N HIS A 96 -16.30 0.58 -22.46
CA HIS A 96 -17.49 0.93 -23.23
C HIS A 96 -18.79 0.35 -22.67
N ASP A 97 -18.75 -0.76 -21.94
CA ASP A 97 -19.96 -1.33 -21.34
C ASP A 97 -20.20 -0.74 -19.94
N ASN A 98 -21.48 -0.53 -19.62
CA ASN A 98 -21.90 -0.20 -18.26
C ASN A 98 -21.88 -1.46 -17.38
N CYS A 99 -20.69 -1.94 -17.03
CA CYS A 99 -20.53 -3.07 -16.12
C CYS A 99 -20.92 -2.69 -14.68
N SER A 100 -21.57 -3.61 -13.97
CA SER A 100 -21.75 -3.48 -12.53
C SER A 100 -20.39 -3.57 -11.81
N LEU A 101 -20.28 -3.01 -10.59
CA LEU A 101 -19.02 -3.06 -9.83
C LEU A 101 -18.44 -4.49 -9.65
N PRO A 102 -19.25 -5.53 -9.38
CA PRO A 102 -18.74 -6.91 -9.29
C PRO A 102 -18.18 -7.44 -10.61
N GLU A 103 -18.81 -7.11 -11.74
CA GLU A 103 -18.33 -7.51 -13.06
C GLU A 103 -17.06 -6.75 -13.44
N LEU A 104 -17.01 -5.47 -13.09
CA LEU A 104 -15.81 -4.66 -13.23
C LEU A 104 -14.67 -5.26 -12.43
N GLU A 105 -14.85 -5.62 -11.15
CA GLU A 105 -13.82 -6.26 -10.33
C GLU A 105 -13.31 -7.59 -10.92
N ARG A 106 -14.20 -8.39 -11.53
CA ARG A 106 -13.85 -9.63 -12.24
C ARG A 106 -12.99 -9.32 -13.46
N HIS A 107 -13.45 -8.44 -14.34
CA HIS A 107 -12.69 -8.03 -15.53
C HIS A 107 -11.38 -7.33 -15.16
N TRP A 108 -11.38 -6.58 -14.04
CA TRP A 108 -10.21 -5.91 -13.52
C TRP A 108 -9.13 -6.93 -13.12
N SER A 109 -9.52 -8.03 -12.47
CA SER A 109 -8.57 -9.09 -12.09
C SER A 109 -7.95 -9.81 -13.29
N SER A 110 -8.63 -9.85 -14.43
CA SER A 110 -8.16 -10.49 -15.67
C SER A 110 -7.27 -9.62 -16.56
N THR A 111 -7.03 -8.35 -16.19
CA THR A 111 -6.29 -7.36 -16.99
C THR A 111 -5.06 -6.80 -16.27
N VAL A 112 -4.54 -7.53 -15.28
CA VAL A 112 -3.46 -7.11 -14.40
C VAL A 112 -2.14 -6.89 -15.15
N ASN A 113 -1.70 -7.83 -15.99
CA ASN A 113 -0.45 -7.73 -16.74
C ASN A 113 -0.51 -6.59 -17.76
N HIS A 114 -1.61 -6.46 -18.50
CA HIS A 114 -1.82 -5.33 -19.41
C HIS A 114 -1.75 -3.99 -18.68
N ARG A 115 -2.49 -3.84 -17.58
CA ARG A 115 -2.48 -2.59 -16.80
C ARG A 115 -1.11 -2.28 -16.21
N LEU A 116 -0.41 -3.27 -15.70
CA LEU A 116 0.93 -3.07 -15.13
C LEU A 116 1.91 -2.59 -16.20
N ASN A 117 1.85 -3.17 -17.40
CA ASN A 117 2.65 -2.74 -18.54
C ASN A 117 2.32 -1.29 -18.96
N ASP A 118 1.05 -0.90 -18.94
CA ASP A 118 0.63 0.47 -19.25
C ASP A 118 1.06 1.47 -18.16
N ILE A 119 0.89 1.11 -16.89
CA ILE A 119 1.31 1.92 -15.74
C ILE A 119 2.83 2.12 -15.75
N GLN A 120 3.60 1.09 -16.13
CA GLN A 120 5.05 1.18 -16.24
C GLN A 120 5.50 2.13 -17.36
N LYS A 121 4.70 2.28 -18.42
CA LYS A 121 4.98 3.20 -19.53
C LYS A 121 4.50 4.63 -19.26
N ALA A 122 3.55 4.82 -18.35
CA ALA A 122 3.03 6.13 -18.00
C ALA A 122 4.08 6.96 -17.27
N THR A 123 4.15 8.25 -17.61
CA THR A 123 5.11 9.17 -16.98
C THR A 123 4.49 9.86 -15.77
N THR A 124 3.16 10.00 -15.75
CA THR A 124 2.44 10.69 -14.68
C THR A 124 1.19 9.94 -14.21
N THR A 125 0.80 10.16 -12.96
CA THR A 125 -0.44 9.59 -12.39
C THR A 125 -1.69 10.08 -13.11
N GLN A 126 -1.68 11.31 -13.65
CA GLN A 126 -2.83 11.86 -14.39
C GLN A 126 -3.09 11.10 -15.70
N GLU A 127 -2.04 10.66 -16.40
CA GLU A 127 -2.17 9.83 -17.60
C GLU A 127 -2.84 8.49 -17.27
N ILE A 128 -2.43 7.86 -16.16
CA ILE A 128 -3.00 6.59 -15.69
C ILE A 128 -4.49 6.76 -15.40
N ILE A 129 -4.87 7.81 -14.67
CA ILE A 129 -6.28 8.04 -14.30
C ILE A 129 -7.12 8.35 -15.55
N LYS A 130 -6.57 9.10 -16.50
CA LYS A 130 -7.26 9.43 -17.76
C LYS A 130 -7.52 8.19 -18.63
N GLU A 131 -6.55 7.29 -18.69
CA GLU A 131 -6.68 6.00 -19.42
C GLU A 131 -7.64 5.05 -18.71
N TRP A 132 -7.59 5.03 -17.38
CA TRP A 132 -8.35 4.12 -16.53
C TRP A 132 -9.38 4.88 -15.67
N LYS A 133 -10.39 5.43 -16.33
CA LYS A 133 -11.48 6.19 -15.66
C LYS A 133 -12.23 5.38 -14.59
N SER A 134 -12.14 4.06 -14.63
CA SER A 134 -12.66 3.16 -13.59
C SER A 134 -12.14 3.50 -12.19
N TYR A 135 -11.00 4.19 -12.04
CA TYR A 135 -10.53 4.66 -10.75
C TYR A 135 -11.35 5.82 -10.16
N GLU A 136 -12.06 6.59 -10.99
CA GLU A 136 -12.85 7.76 -10.58
C GLU A 136 -14.28 7.41 -10.13
N ILE A 137 -14.74 6.19 -10.36
CA ILE A 137 -16.09 5.76 -9.95
C ILE A 137 -16.20 5.65 -8.42
N PRO A 138 -17.41 5.72 -7.85
CA PRO A 138 -17.62 5.41 -6.44
C PRO A 138 -17.08 4.01 -6.10
N MET A 139 -16.27 3.91 -5.04
CA MET A 139 -15.52 2.69 -4.66
C MET A 139 -14.39 2.28 -5.62
N GLY A 140 -14.00 3.13 -6.58
CA GLY A 140 -12.89 2.87 -7.51
C GLY A 140 -11.53 2.63 -6.83
N TYR A 141 -11.33 3.14 -5.61
CA TYR A 141 -10.14 2.84 -4.80
C TYR A 141 -9.94 1.33 -4.52
N LYS A 142 -11.01 0.52 -4.57
CA LYS A 142 -10.90 -0.95 -4.42
C LYS A 142 -10.11 -1.59 -5.56
N LEU A 143 -10.18 -0.99 -6.75
CA LEU A 143 -9.47 -1.45 -7.95
C LEU A 143 -7.95 -1.28 -7.83
N VAL A 144 -7.49 -0.37 -6.96
CA VAL A 144 -6.07 -0.18 -6.64
C VAL A 144 -5.56 -1.31 -5.74
N CYS A 145 -6.38 -1.80 -4.81
CA CYS A 145 -6.00 -2.88 -3.89
C CYS A 145 -5.82 -4.24 -4.57
N ASN A 146 -6.55 -4.53 -5.65
CA ASN A 146 -6.38 -5.78 -6.38
C ASN A 146 -5.02 -5.91 -7.08
N ILE A 147 -4.29 -4.80 -7.27
CA ILE A 147 -2.89 -4.83 -7.72
C ILE A 147 -1.96 -5.36 -6.61
N CYS A 148 -2.31 -5.13 -5.35
CA CYS A 148 -1.46 -5.44 -4.19
C CYS A 148 -1.79 -6.77 -3.49
N ILE A 149 -2.98 -7.34 -3.71
CA ILE A 149 -3.49 -8.49 -2.92
C ILE A 149 -3.19 -9.86 -3.57
N LEU A 150 -2.72 -9.90 -4.82
CA LEU A 150 -2.24 -11.14 -5.44
C LEU A 150 -0.77 -11.41 -5.07
N ASN A 151 -0.58 -11.88 -3.83
CA ASN A 151 0.51 -12.70 -3.23
C ASN A 151 0.85 -12.25 -1.80
#